data_AF-A0A1Y1ZFL3-F1
#
_entry.id   AF-A0A1Y1ZFL3-F1
#
_cell.length_a   1.000
_cell.length_b   1.000
_cell.length_c   1.000
_cell.angle_alpha   90.00
_cell.angle_beta   90.00
_cell.angle_gamma   90.00
#
_symmetry.space_group_name_H-M   'P 1'
#
loop_
_entity.id
_entity.type
_entity.pdbx_description
1 polymer ?
#
loop_
_entity_poly.entity_id
_entity_poly.type
_entity_poly.pdbx_seq_one_letter_code
_entity_poly.pdbx_strand_id
1 'polypeptide(L)'
;MYYSKSIDSKEIFDKLKVSKGKSSDNKEKENEIKQYKEYQGKYHTIYLDLSKNVFSFETLDAFISSINCKLKTDIEELFPNSKVLKDYDDDIVYNLKKLYLETDKKFILVIDEWDYIITNKKFTDKERYNYIDFLKYLIKDNSYLAFVYMTGITPIAKELSQSTLNCFMEYTMLNDEKYFQYFGFTEDEVNELCEINKNLTFENLRRWYNGYKSYNGKKIFNTWSVVRALNSNIIENYWSPNTNEMKEIINYDIVGFNEEILELINGNTIEIQLENYGVEDILNELEDILNELEDNEHVKEILYSKMVTFGYLTYYNGKISIPNEELIRNWRSLL
;
A
#
# COMPACT_ATOMS: atom_id res chain seq x y z
N MET A 1 17.98 2.44 2.98
CA MET A 1 16.75 3.12 3.46
C MET A 1 17.14 4.36 4.27
N TYR A 2 16.38 5.46 4.18
CA TYR A 2 16.74 6.80 4.71
C TYR A 2 17.26 6.83 6.17
N TYR A 3 16.62 6.06 7.06
CA TYR A 3 16.98 6.04 8.47
C TYR A 3 18.04 5.00 8.84
N SER A 4 18.37 4.08 7.92
CA SER A 4 19.16 2.89 8.24
C SER A 4 20.64 3.22 8.45
N LYS A 5 21.22 2.67 9.52
CA LYS A 5 22.67 2.66 9.79
C LYS A 5 23.46 1.78 8.83
N SER A 6 22.84 0.77 8.22
CA SER A 6 23.56 -0.26 7.45
C SER A 6 24.09 0.23 6.10
N ILE A 7 23.53 1.31 5.57
CA ILE A 7 23.91 1.88 4.26
C ILE A 7 24.12 3.37 4.44
N ASP A 8 25.31 3.86 4.08
CA ASP A 8 25.54 5.30 3.99
C ASP A 8 24.78 5.86 2.78
N SER A 9 23.53 6.23 3.03
CA SER A 9 22.64 6.83 2.04
C SER A 9 22.68 8.36 2.06
N LYS A 10 23.56 8.96 2.86
CA LYS A 10 23.55 10.39 3.11
C LYS A 10 23.80 11.20 1.84
N GLU A 11 24.78 10.80 1.03
CA GLU A 11 25.08 11.48 -0.25
C GLU A 11 23.90 11.49 -1.23
N ILE A 12 23.03 10.47 -1.16
CA ILE A 12 21.83 10.38 -1.99
C ILE A 12 20.80 11.39 -1.47
N PHE A 13 20.48 11.33 -0.17
CA PHE A 13 19.41 12.15 0.40
C PHE A 13 19.79 13.63 0.59
N ASP A 14 21.07 13.95 0.73
CA ASP A 14 21.58 15.33 0.83
C ASP A 14 21.24 16.16 -0.43
N LYS A 15 21.03 15.50 -1.58
CA LYS A 15 20.67 16.17 -2.85
C LYS A 15 19.16 16.47 -2.96
N LEU A 16 18.33 15.79 -2.18
CA LEU A 16 16.87 15.80 -2.30
C LEU A 16 16.22 16.95 -1.51
N LYS A 17 14.91 17.17 -1.74
CA LYS A 17 14.14 18.21 -1.03
C LYS A 17 14.10 17.97 0.50
N VAL A 18 14.14 16.71 0.94
CA VAL A 18 14.05 16.34 2.37
C VAL A 18 15.20 16.90 3.21
N SER A 19 16.42 17.02 2.66
CA SER A 19 17.58 17.57 3.36
C SER A 19 17.57 19.11 3.43
N LYS A 20 16.77 19.74 2.57
CA LYS A 20 16.70 21.21 2.39
C LYS A 20 15.53 21.84 3.13
N GLY A 21 14.69 21.03 3.77
CA GLY A 21 13.39 21.45 4.29
C GLY A 21 12.37 21.69 3.17
N LYS A 22 11.16 21.19 3.36
CA LYS A 22 10.05 21.26 2.42
C LYS A 22 9.13 22.45 2.69
N SER A 23 8.99 22.89 3.94
CA SER A 23 8.06 23.95 4.32
C SER A 23 8.45 25.30 3.69
N SER A 24 7.43 26.08 3.33
CA SER A 24 7.57 27.48 2.91
C SER A 24 7.75 28.42 4.10
N ASP A 25 7.36 28.01 5.31
CA ASP A 25 7.65 28.75 6.54
C ASP A 25 9.11 28.54 6.95
N ASN A 26 9.82 29.65 7.19
CA ASN A 26 11.25 29.60 7.49
C ASN A 26 11.56 28.84 8.79
N LYS A 27 10.73 28.99 9.82
CA LYS A 27 10.96 28.36 11.13
C LYS A 27 10.70 26.86 11.07
N GLU A 28 9.64 26.44 10.40
CA GLU A 28 9.37 25.03 10.14
C GLU A 28 10.46 24.40 9.28
N LYS A 29 10.89 25.09 8.23
CA LYS A 29 11.96 24.62 7.35
C LYS A 29 13.28 24.40 8.10
N GLU A 30 13.66 25.31 8.99
CA GLU A 30 14.84 25.13 9.85
C GLU A 30 14.70 23.91 10.76
N ASN A 31 13.51 23.68 11.33
CA ASN A 31 13.24 22.50 12.14
C ASN A 31 13.31 21.20 11.32
N GLU A 32 12.76 21.18 10.11
CA GLU A 32 12.84 20.01 9.21
C GLU A 32 14.29 19.67 8.85
N ILE A 33 15.12 20.67 8.54
CA ILE A 33 16.55 20.47 8.26
C ILE A 33 17.26 19.92 9.50
N LYS A 34 16.91 20.40 10.69
CA LYS A 34 17.48 19.91 11.95
C LYS A 34 17.09 18.46 12.19
N GLN A 35 15.81 18.11 12.03
CA GLN A 35 15.30 16.75 12.15
C GLN A 35 15.94 15.82 11.11
N TYR A 36 16.14 16.28 9.87
CA TYR A 36 16.87 15.52 8.85
C TYR A 36 18.25 15.09 9.38
N LYS A 37 19.04 16.04 9.89
CA LYS A 37 20.39 15.77 10.44
C LYS A 37 20.35 14.89 11.69
N GLU A 38 19.31 15.03 12.50
CA GLU A 38 19.12 14.28 13.74
C GLU A 38 18.83 12.81 13.49
N TYR A 39 17.98 12.48 12.51
CA TYR A 39 17.46 11.12 12.32
C TYR A 39 18.06 10.34 11.15
N GLN A 40 18.67 11.01 10.16
CA GLN A 40 19.23 10.35 8.99
C GLN A 40 20.34 9.36 9.39
N GLY A 41 20.21 8.11 8.93
CA GLY A 41 21.18 7.04 9.19
C GLY A 41 21.40 6.69 10.67
N LYS A 42 20.42 6.95 11.56
CA LYS A 42 20.56 6.75 13.02
C LYS A 42 19.88 5.53 13.60
N TYR A 43 19.17 4.72 12.82
CA TYR A 43 18.42 3.58 13.33
C TYR A 43 18.85 2.27 12.66
N HIS A 44 18.75 1.16 13.39
CA HIS A 44 18.70 -0.14 12.75
C HIS A 44 17.31 -0.30 12.15
N THR A 45 17.25 -0.72 10.89
CA THR A 45 15.98 -0.85 10.18
C THR A 45 15.71 -2.30 9.82
N ILE A 46 14.58 -2.82 10.29
CA ILE A 46 14.05 -4.13 9.92
C ILE A 46 13.09 -3.87 8.76
N TYR A 47 13.38 -4.44 7.60
CA TYR A 47 12.52 -4.38 6.43
C TYR A 47 11.92 -5.75 6.16
N LEU A 48 10.59 -5.82 6.19
CA LEU A 48 9.82 -7.03 5.94
C LEU A 48 8.99 -6.81 4.68
N ASP A 49 9.28 -7.55 3.61
CA ASP A 49 8.40 -7.66 2.45
C ASP A 49 7.55 -8.92 2.66
N LEU A 50 6.28 -8.73 2.99
CA LEU A 50 5.37 -9.82 3.36
C LEU A 50 4.71 -10.48 2.15
N SER A 51 5.02 -10.02 0.93
CA SER A 51 4.65 -10.72 -0.30
C SER A 51 5.67 -11.79 -0.72
N LYS A 52 6.92 -11.63 -0.28
CA LYS A 52 8.04 -12.41 -0.79
C LYS A 52 8.10 -13.84 -0.25
N ASN A 53 8.08 -14.79 -1.18
CA ASN A 53 8.22 -16.24 -0.91
C ASN A 53 7.14 -16.84 -0.01
N VAL A 54 5.99 -16.18 0.18
CA VAL A 54 4.88 -16.69 1.02
C VAL A 54 4.43 -18.08 0.58
N PHE A 55 4.30 -18.28 -0.74
CA PHE A 55 3.87 -19.56 -1.34
C PHE A 55 4.87 -20.71 -1.16
N SER A 56 6.07 -20.46 -0.63
CA SER A 56 7.03 -21.52 -0.27
C SER A 56 6.73 -22.17 1.07
N PHE A 57 5.72 -21.70 1.80
CA PHE A 57 5.36 -22.18 3.13
C PHE A 57 3.94 -22.75 3.14
N GLU A 58 3.77 -23.87 3.84
CA GLU A 58 2.48 -24.53 3.99
C GLU A 58 1.60 -23.84 5.04
N THR A 59 2.21 -23.33 6.11
CA THR A 59 1.51 -22.68 7.23
C THR A 59 2.07 -21.29 7.50
N LEU A 60 1.23 -20.44 8.09
CA LEU A 60 1.64 -19.09 8.52
C LEU A 60 2.78 -19.15 9.55
N ASP A 61 2.69 -20.07 10.50
CA ASP A 61 3.70 -20.22 11.55
C ASP A 61 5.08 -20.53 10.96
N ALA A 62 5.14 -21.37 9.92
CA ALA A 62 6.39 -21.66 9.22
C ALA A 62 6.93 -20.42 8.50
N PHE A 63 6.06 -19.61 7.90
CA PHE A 63 6.44 -18.34 7.27
C PHE A 63 7.01 -17.35 8.28
N ILE A 64 6.32 -17.12 9.40
CA ILE A 64 6.78 -16.24 10.50
C ILE A 64 8.08 -16.76 11.11
N SER A 65 8.20 -18.08 11.33
CA SER A 65 9.44 -18.71 11.81
C SER A 65 10.60 -18.44 10.86
N SER A 66 10.36 -18.43 9.54
CA SER A 66 11.39 -18.09 8.56
C SER A 66 11.88 -16.64 8.68
N ILE A 67 10.99 -15.71 9.03
CA ILE A 67 11.33 -14.31 9.30
C ILE A 67 12.19 -14.22 10.56
N ASN A 68 11.79 -14.92 11.63
CA ASN A 68 12.55 -14.94 12.89
C ASN A 68 13.94 -15.57 12.70
N CYS A 69 14.07 -16.62 11.88
CA CYS A 69 15.37 -17.21 11.53
C CYS A 69 16.27 -16.24 10.77
N LYS A 70 15.73 -15.45 9.83
CA LYS A 70 16.50 -14.42 9.12
C LYS A 70 16.95 -13.30 10.07
N LEU A 71 16.07 -12.86 10.97
CA LEU A 71 16.43 -11.91 12.01
C LEU A 71 17.57 -12.43 12.88
N LYS A 72 17.57 -13.72 13.23
CA LYS A 72 18.67 -14.34 13.98
C LYS A 72 20.00 -14.16 13.26
N THR A 73 20.05 -14.50 11.96
CA THR A 73 21.24 -14.31 11.13
C THR A 73 21.70 -12.85 11.13
N ASP A 74 20.77 -11.89 10.94
CA ASP A 74 21.10 -10.46 10.97
C ASP A 74 21.68 -10.03 12.34
N ILE A 75 21.17 -10.58 13.45
CA ILE A 75 21.70 -10.32 14.79
C ILE A 75 23.08 -10.96 14.97
N GLU A 76 23.32 -12.17 14.45
CA GLU A 76 24.65 -12.80 14.47
C GLU A 76 25.70 -11.95 13.75
N GLU A 77 25.35 -11.37 12.61
CA GLU A 77 26.24 -10.50 11.83
C GLU A 77 26.49 -9.14 12.51
N LEU A 78 25.43 -8.50 13.01
CA LEU A 78 25.52 -7.13 13.54
C LEU A 78 25.93 -7.09 15.02
N PHE A 79 25.62 -8.14 15.78
CA PHE A 79 25.80 -8.24 17.23
C PHE A 79 26.29 -9.64 17.64
N PRO A 80 27.45 -10.11 17.14
CA PRO A 80 27.92 -11.49 17.32
C PRO A 80 28.11 -11.93 18.78
N ASN A 81 28.30 -10.98 19.69
CA ASN A 81 28.49 -11.23 21.12
C ASN A 81 27.21 -11.05 21.95
N SER A 82 26.06 -10.81 21.31
CA SER A 82 24.78 -10.59 21.98
C SER A 82 24.36 -11.81 22.80
N LYS A 83 23.88 -11.60 24.03
CA LYS A 83 23.36 -12.68 24.87
C LYS A 83 22.05 -13.26 24.31
N VAL A 84 21.34 -12.51 23.48
CA VAL A 84 20.14 -12.96 22.77
C VAL A 84 20.43 -14.23 21.95
N LEU A 85 21.62 -14.34 21.35
CA LEU A 85 21.98 -15.47 20.48
C LEU A 85 22.13 -16.81 21.23
N LYS A 86 22.41 -16.77 22.54
CA LYS A 86 22.60 -17.98 23.36
C LYS A 86 21.27 -18.66 23.68
N ASP A 87 20.27 -17.85 23.99
CA ASP A 87 18.90 -18.29 24.28
C ASP A 87 17.97 -17.54 23.33
N TYR A 88 18.10 -17.86 22.04
CA TYR A 88 17.28 -17.28 20.97
C TYR A 88 15.93 -17.99 20.96
N ASP A 89 14.84 -17.23 21.10
CA ASP A 89 13.49 -17.76 21.22
C ASP A 89 12.81 -17.89 19.84
N ASP A 90 11.77 -18.71 19.74
CA ASP A 90 10.95 -18.78 18.53
C ASP A 90 10.05 -17.54 18.38
N ASP A 91 9.82 -16.78 19.47
CA ASP A 91 9.14 -15.49 19.47
C ASP A 91 10.08 -14.32 19.09
N ILE A 92 9.85 -13.77 17.90
CA ILE A 92 10.54 -12.58 17.38
C ILE A 92 10.44 -11.37 18.31
N VAL A 93 9.28 -11.16 18.97
CA VAL A 93 9.03 -10.01 19.84
C VAL A 93 9.87 -10.13 21.10
N TYR A 94 9.98 -11.33 21.66
CA TYR A 94 10.85 -11.62 22.79
C TYR A 94 12.32 -11.30 22.45
N ASN A 95 12.80 -11.77 21.29
CA ASN A 95 14.17 -11.54 20.84
C ASN A 95 14.48 -10.04 20.66
N LEU A 96 13.59 -9.30 20.01
CA LEU A 96 13.73 -7.85 19.81
C LEU A 96 13.71 -7.07 21.13
N LYS A 97 12.84 -7.43 22.07
CA LYS A 97 12.81 -6.85 23.43
C LYS A 97 14.12 -7.10 24.17
N LYS A 98 14.63 -8.34 24.16
CA LYS A 98 15.88 -8.70 24.84
C LYS A 98 17.07 -7.97 24.20
N LEU A 99 17.10 -7.87 22.87
CA LEU A 99 18.14 -7.12 22.15
C LEU A 99 18.09 -5.62 22.47
N TYR A 100 16.90 -5.04 22.55
CA TYR A 100 16.74 -3.65 22.99
C TYR A 100 17.23 -3.44 24.42
N LEU A 101 16.84 -4.30 25.37
CA LEU A 101 17.31 -4.20 26.76
C LEU A 101 18.83 -4.35 26.90
N GLU A 102 19.45 -5.16 26.04
CA GLU A 102 20.91 -5.35 26.04
C GLU A 102 21.67 -4.17 25.40
N THR A 103 21.11 -3.56 24.36
CA THR A 103 21.83 -2.60 23.52
C THR A 103 21.37 -1.15 23.65
N ASP A 104 20.20 -0.92 24.26
CA ASP A 104 19.46 0.36 24.29
C ASP A 104 19.18 0.95 22.89
N LYS A 105 19.17 0.09 21.85
CA LYS A 105 18.97 0.51 20.45
C LYS A 105 17.55 0.26 20.01
N LYS A 106 16.83 1.33 19.64
CA LYS A 106 15.53 1.23 18.99
C LYS A 106 15.64 0.91 17.50
N PHE A 107 14.63 0.22 16.98
CA PHE A 107 14.50 -0.20 15.59
C PHE A 107 13.45 0.62 14.86
N ILE A 108 13.66 0.81 13.56
CA ILE A 108 12.59 1.20 12.65
C ILE A 108 12.11 -0.07 11.96
N LEU A 109 10.80 -0.27 11.93
CA LEU A 109 10.17 -1.38 11.24
C LEU A 109 9.48 -0.86 9.99
N VAL A 110 9.87 -1.38 8.83
CA VAL A 110 9.18 -1.10 7.57
C VAL A 110 8.59 -2.40 7.07
N ILE A 111 7.27 -2.42 6.92
CA ILE A 111 6.52 -3.58 6.43
C ILE A 111 5.94 -3.22 5.08
N ASP A 112 6.43 -3.88 4.05
CA ASP A 112 5.93 -3.80 2.69
C ASP A 112 4.89 -4.88 2.44
N GLU A 113 3.86 -4.54 1.67
CA GLU A 113 2.78 -5.44 1.27
C GLU A 113 2.12 -6.14 2.47
N TRP A 114 1.78 -5.37 3.52
CA TRP A 114 1.32 -5.93 4.79
C TRP A 114 0.01 -6.72 4.66
N ASP A 115 -0.89 -6.29 3.77
CA ASP A 115 -2.20 -6.90 3.55
C ASP A 115 -2.11 -8.12 2.63
N TYR A 116 -0.97 -8.37 1.97
CA TYR A 116 -0.81 -9.45 1.00
C TYR A 116 -1.13 -10.83 1.57
N ILE A 117 -0.72 -11.11 2.81
CA ILE A 117 -1.02 -12.37 3.52
C ILE A 117 -2.53 -12.62 3.64
N ILE A 118 -3.31 -11.54 3.68
CA ILE A 118 -4.76 -11.58 3.83
C ILE A 118 -5.42 -11.71 2.46
N THR A 119 -4.98 -10.91 1.49
CA THR A 119 -5.56 -10.83 0.16
C THR A 119 -5.22 -12.03 -0.73
N ASN A 120 -4.06 -12.66 -0.55
CA ASN A 120 -3.64 -13.79 -1.40
C ASN A 120 -4.36 -15.12 -1.09
N LYS A 121 -5.12 -15.18 0.01
CA LYS A 121 -5.88 -16.36 0.50
C LYS A 121 -5.07 -17.69 0.53
N LYS A 122 -3.73 -17.64 0.68
CA LYS A 122 -2.84 -18.83 0.74
C LYS A 122 -3.02 -19.64 2.02
N PHE A 123 -3.23 -18.95 3.13
CA PHE A 123 -3.42 -19.54 4.45
C PHE A 123 -4.90 -19.57 4.82
N THR A 124 -5.24 -20.45 5.76
CA THR A 124 -6.61 -20.57 6.26
C THR A 124 -7.09 -19.27 6.93
N ASP A 125 -8.40 -19.07 7.05
CA ASP A 125 -8.95 -17.84 7.64
C ASP A 125 -8.45 -17.63 9.06
N LYS A 126 -8.42 -18.71 9.84
CA LYS A 126 -7.85 -18.71 11.19
C LYS A 126 -6.40 -18.24 11.20
N GLU A 127 -5.58 -18.69 10.26
CA GLU A 127 -4.21 -18.21 10.13
C GLU A 127 -4.17 -16.73 9.73
N ARG A 128 -5.00 -16.28 8.78
CA ARG A 128 -5.09 -14.86 8.40
C ARG A 128 -5.49 -13.96 9.58
N TYR A 129 -6.39 -14.42 10.46
CA TYR A 129 -6.69 -13.74 11.73
C TYR A 129 -5.49 -13.75 12.69
N ASN A 130 -4.80 -14.89 12.86
CA ASN A 130 -3.60 -14.98 13.69
C ASN A 130 -2.47 -14.07 13.18
N TYR A 131 -2.39 -13.83 11.87
CA TYR A 131 -1.43 -12.90 11.28
C TYR A 131 -1.66 -11.45 11.73
N ILE A 132 -2.93 -11.01 11.81
CA ILE A 132 -3.27 -9.70 12.37
C ILE A 132 -2.84 -9.59 13.83
N ASP A 133 -3.06 -10.64 14.62
CA ASP A 133 -2.59 -10.70 16.00
C ASP A 133 -1.07 -10.65 16.09
N PHE A 134 -0.36 -11.36 15.21
CA PHE A 134 1.10 -11.30 15.10
C PHE A 134 1.59 -9.87 14.85
N LEU A 135 1.03 -9.16 13.87
CA LEU A 135 1.37 -7.76 13.59
C LEU A 135 1.12 -6.88 14.81
N LYS A 136 -0.02 -7.06 15.47
CA LYS A 136 -0.36 -6.33 16.70
C LYS A 136 0.68 -6.58 17.80
N TYR A 137 1.08 -7.82 18.05
CA TYR A 137 2.10 -8.13 19.04
C TYR A 137 3.50 -7.62 18.67
N LEU A 138 3.81 -7.57 17.38
CA LEU A 138 5.07 -7.01 16.87
C LEU A 138 5.11 -5.49 17.02
N ILE A 139 3.98 -4.79 16.88
CA ILE A 139 3.97 -3.34 16.74
C ILE A 139 3.51 -2.61 18.01
N LYS A 140 2.38 -3.04 18.58
CA LYS A 140 1.63 -2.25 19.57
C LYS A 140 2.37 -2.19 20.91
N ASP A 141 2.53 -0.97 21.42
CA ASP A 141 3.11 -0.66 22.74
C ASP A 141 4.52 -1.22 22.99
N ASN A 142 5.29 -1.47 21.92
CA ASN A 142 6.63 -2.02 22.00
C ASN A 142 7.72 -0.94 22.05
N SER A 143 8.40 -0.82 23.19
CA SER A 143 9.43 0.20 23.45
C SER A 143 10.70 0.06 22.61
N TYR A 144 10.94 -1.11 22.02
CA TYR A 144 12.05 -1.35 21.10
C TYR A 144 11.86 -0.68 19.74
N LEU A 145 10.65 -0.21 19.42
CA LEU A 145 10.36 0.48 18.16
C LEU A 145 10.52 2.00 18.34
N ALA A 146 11.20 2.63 17.37
CA ALA A 146 11.23 4.09 17.21
C ALA A 146 10.12 4.57 16.28
N PHE A 147 9.83 3.81 15.23
CA PHE A 147 8.86 4.15 14.20
C PHE A 147 8.47 2.89 13.40
N VAL A 148 7.22 2.83 12.95
CA VAL A 148 6.72 1.79 12.05
C VAL A 148 6.10 2.45 10.82
N TYR A 149 6.44 1.94 9.64
CA TYR A 149 5.83 2.33 8.37
C TYR A 149 5.33 1.08 7.65
N MET A 150 4.11 1.15 7.13
CA MET A 150 3.48 0.04 6.44
C MET A 150 2.93 0.49 5.09
N THR A 151 3.05 -0.34 4.08
CA THR A 151 2.47 -0.16 2.75
C THR A 151 1.62 -1.37 2.39
N GLY A 152 0.51 -1.11 1.71
CA GLY A 152 -0.45 -2.12 1.29
C GLY A 152 -1.51 -1.50 0.39
N ILE A 153 -2.30 -2.34 -0.26
CA ILE A 153 -3.38 -1.90 -1.16
C ILE A 153 -4.63 -1.58 -0.35
N THR A 154 -4.96 -2.48 0.58
CA THR A 154 -6.21 -2.50 1.32
C THR A 154 -6.07 -1.74 2.64
N PRO A 155 -7.00 -0.81 2.96
CA PRO A 155 -6.98 -0.12 4.25
C PRO A 155 -7.26 -1.11 5.40
N ILE A 156 -6.78 -0.76 6.60
CA ILE A 156 -6.95 -1.58 7.81
C ILE A 156 -8.43 -1.61 8.24
N ALA A 157 -9.20 -0.55 7.92
CA ALA A 157 -10.58 -0.29 8.31
C ALA A 157 -10.84 -0.26 9.84
N LYS A 158 -11.90 0.46 10.23
CA LYS A 158 -12.16 0.93 11.62
C LYS A 158 -12.89 -0.07 12.51
N GLU A 159 -13.40 -1.18 11.97
CA GLU A 159 -14.28 -2.10 12.70
C GLU A 159 -13.67 -3.45 13.06
N LEU A 160 -12.42 -3.71 12.65
CA LEU A 160 -11.53 -4.64 13.34
C LEU A 160 -11.62 -4.24 14.80
N SER A 161 -12.38 -5.03 15.59
CA SER A 161 -12.90 -4.65 16.90
C SER A 161 -11.90 -3.77 17.63
N GLN A 162 -12.32 -2.67 18.28
CA GLN A 162 -11.55 -1.58 18.93
C GLN A 162 -10.16 -1.92 19.56
N SER A 163 -9.83 -3.19 19.72
CA SER A 163 -8.57 -3.82 20.10
C SER A 163 -7.51 -4.10 18.99
N THR A 164 -7.79 -3.98 17.68
CA THR A 164 -6.92 -4.56 16.63
C THR A 164 -6.27 -3.49 15.72
N LEU A 165 -4.93 -3.46 15.65
CA LEU A 165 -4.07 -2.53 14.88
C LEU A 165 -4.43 -1.02 14.83
N ASN A 166 -5.24 -0.52 15.76
CA ASN A 166 -5.63 0.89 15.89
C ASN A 166 -4.50 1.89 16.28
N CYS A 167 -3.25 1.46 16.26
CA CYS A 167 -2.08 2.27 16.57
C CYS A 167 -1.52 3.04 15.34
N PHE A 168 -2.16 2.93 14.18
CA PHE A 168 -1.70 3.56 12.94
C PHE A 168 -2.49 4.81 12.57
N MET A 169 -1.78 5.76 11.98
CA MET A 169 -2.38 6.80 11.15
C MET A 169 -2.39 6.30 9.71
N GLU A 170 -3.58 6.05 9.19
CA GLU A 170 -3.79 5.61 7.81
C GLU A 170 -3.83 6.81 6.86
N TYR A 171 -3.23 6.63 5.67
CA TYR A 171 -3.28 7.57 4.58
C TYR A 171 -3.67 6.81 3.31
N THR A 172 -4.82 7.14 2.72
CA THR A 172 -5.35 6.49 1.51
C THR A 172 -5.38 7.48 0.35
N MET A 173 -5.36 7.00 -0.89
CA MET A 173 -5.40 7.87 -2.07
C MET A 173 -6.63 8.78 -2.09
N LEU A 174 -7.78 8.28 -1.63
CA LEU A 174 -9.06 8.98 -1.67
C LEU A 174 -9.19 10.05 -0.58
N ASN A 175 -8.64 9.81 0.61
CA ASN A 175 -8.92 10.61 1.80
C ASN A 175 -7.64 11.00 2.55
N ASP A 176 -6.65 11.50 1.81
CA ASP A 176 -5.41 12.03 2.39
C ASP A 176 -5.06 13.40 1.81
N GLU A 177 -5.02 14.42 2.65
CA GLU A 177 -4.64 15.77 2.23
C GLU A 177 -3.12 15.97 2.15
N LYS A 178 -2.36 15.12 2.86
CA LYS A 178 -0.94 15.36 3.15
C LYS A 178 -0.01 14.68 2.17
N TYR A 179 -0.31 13.46 1.75
CA TYR A 179 0.55 12.63 0.91
C TYR A 179 -0.11 12.18 -0.40
N PHE A 180 -1.32 12.65 -0.77
CA PHE A 180 -2.00 12.25 -2.01
C PHE A 180 -1.11 12.31 -3.27
N GLN A 181 -0.23 13.32 -3.34
CA GLN A 181 0.67 13.55 -4.47
C GLN A 181 1.78 12.49 -4.61
N TYR A 182 1.94 11.61 -3.63
CA TYR A 182 2.95 10.55 -3.65
C TYR A 182 2.36 9.17 -3.98
N PHE A 183 1.04 9.04 -4.16
CA PHE A 183 0.41 7.79 -4.62
C PHE A 183 0.56 7.56 -6.13
N GLY A 184 0.96 8.58 -6.88
CA GLY A 184 1.25 8.49 -8.30
C GLY A 184 2.00 9.73 -8.77
N PHE A 185 2.09 9.95 -10.08
CA PHE A 185 2.66 11.19 -10.61
C PHE A 185 1.61 12.28 -10.76
N THR A 186 2.00 13.49 -10.40
CA THR A 186 1.21 14.71 -10.67
C THR A 186 1.30 15.12 -12.14
N GLU A 187 0.36 15.94 -12.62
CA GLU A 187 0.41 16.45 -13.99
C GLU A 187 1.73 17.21 -14.27
N ASP A 188 2.22 17.99 -13.29
CA ASP A 188 3.48 18.73 -13.39
C ASP A 188 4.69 17.80 -13.54
N GLU A 189 4.78 16.74 -12.74
CA GLU A 189 5.86 15.75 -12.82
C GLU A 189 5.86 15.02 -14.17
N VAL A 190 4.69 14.65 -14.70
CA VAL A 190 4.59 14.01 -16.02
C VAL A 190 5.01 14.99 -17.13
N ASN A 191 4.65 16.27 -17.01
CA ASN A 191 5.08 17.28 -17.96
C ASN A 191 6.62 17.45 -17.97
N GLU A 192 7.23 17.55 -16.79
CA GLU A 192 8.70 17.60 -16.65
C GLU A 192 9.39 16.36 -17.26
N LEU A 193 8.82 15.16 -17.04
CA LEU A 193 9.34 13.93 -17.61
C LEU A 193 9.27 13.90 -19.15
N CYS A 194 8.19 14.43 -19.73
CA CYS A 194 8.05 14.55 -21.20
C CYS A 194 9.08 15.52 -21.79
N GLU A 195 9.38 16.64 -21.11
CA GLU A 195 10.41 17.58 -21.55
C GLU A 195 11.81 16.94 -21.63
N ILE A 196 12.07 15.96 -20.75
CA ILE A 196 13.32 15.19 -20.72
C ILE A 196 13.35 14.13 -21.83
N ASN A 197 12.30 13.30 -21.96
CA ASN A 197 12.25 12.17 -22.89
C ASN A 197 12.11 12.59 -24.37
N LYS A 198 11.37 13.66 -24.65
CA LYS A 198 11.10 14.26 -25.99
C LYS A 198 10.42 13.36 -27.04
N ASN A 199 10.26 12.07 -26.81
CA ASN A 199 9.62 11.16 -27.77
C ASN A 199 8.10 11.06 -27.57
N LEU A 200 7.64 11.15 -26.32
CA LEU A 200 6.22 11.18 -25.97
C LEU A 200 5.82 12.57 -25.49
N THR A 201 4.62 13.01 -25.88
CA THR A 201 4.04 14.28 -25.40
C THR A 201 3.27 14.06 -24.11
N PHE A 202 3.12 15.13 -23.33
CA PHE A 202 2.23 15.13 -22.17
C PHE A 202 0.83 14.64 -22.54
N GLU A 203 0.27 15.08 -23.66
CA GLU A 203 -1.10 14.70 -24.05
C GLU A 203 -1.25 13.22 -24.43
N ASN A 204 -0.19 12.60 -24.98
CA ASN A 204 -0.16 11.15 -25.20
C ASN A 204 -0.33 10.39 -23.88
N LEU A 205 0.45 10.76 -22.86
CA LEU A 205 0.41 10.13 -21.54
C LEU A 205 -0.87 10.50 -20.78
N ARG A 206 -1.31 11.76 -20.88
CA ARG A 206 -2.50 12.27 -20.21
C ARG A 206 -3.73 11.48 -20.61
N ARG A 207 -3.90 11.23 -21.90
CA ARG A 207 -5.03 10.45 -22.40
C ARG A 207 -5.03 9.01 -21.88
N TRP A 208 -3.86 8.38 -21.79
CA TRP A 208 -3.76 6.95 -21.49
C TRP A 208 -3.67 6.60 -20.01
N TYR A 209 -2.98 7.43 -19.22
CA TYR A 209 -2.54 7.06 -17.87
C TYR A 209 -2.98 8.05 -16.79
N ASN A 210 -3.56 9.20 -17.16
CA ASN A 210 -4.13 10.16 -16.21
C ASN A 210 -5.60 9.85 -15.94
N GLY A 211 -6.03 9.92 -14.68
CA GLY A 211 -7.44 9.67 -14.41
C GLY A 211 -7.85 9.54 -12.97
N TYR A 212 -6.94 9.08 -12.11
CA TYR A 212 -7.22 8.95 -10.69
C TYR A 212 -7.38 10.33 -10.06
N LYS A 213 -8.40 10.49 -9.23
CA LYS A 213 -8.69 11.75 -8.55
C LYS A 213 -8.34 11.61 -7.08
N SER A 214 -7.54 12.55 -6.59
CA SER A 214 -7.27 12.71 -5.16
C SER A 214 -8.45 13.36 -4.43
N TYR A 215 -8.33 13.49 -3.10
CA TYR A 215 -9.34 14.09 -2.22
C TYR A 215 -9.90 15.44 -2.71
N ASN A 216 -9.08 16.27 -3.37
CA ASN A 216 -9.46 17.60 -3.88
C ASN A 216 -9.71 17.64 -5.40
N GLY A 217 -9.73 16.48 -6.07
CA GLY A 217 -9.97 16.38 -7.50
C GLY A 217 -8.74 16.60 -8.38
N LYS A 218 -7.57 16.89 -7.80
CA LYS A 218 -6.32 16.87 -8.55
C LYS A 218 -6.09 15.48 -9.12
N LYS A 219 -5.68 15.45 -10.38
CA LYS A 219 -5.47 14.20 -11.09
C LYS A 219 -4.08 13.63 -10.82
N ILE A 220 -4.05 12.32 -10.67
CA ILE A 220 -2.88 11.51 -10.41
C ILE A 220 -2.77 10.47 -11.52
N PHE A 221 -1.57 10.35 -12.05
CA PHE A 221 -1.22 9.36 -13.06
C PHE A 221 -0.75 8.07 -12.41
N ASN A 222 -1.02 6.94 -13.06
CA ASN A 222 -0.40 5.68 -12.71
C ASN A 222 1.11 5.73 -12.99
N THR A 223 1.93 5.65 -11.95
CA THR A 223 3.40 5.73 -12.05
C THR A 223 3.98 4.62 -12.92
N TRP A 224 3.50 3.38 -12.77
CA TRP A 224 4.00 2.24 -13.51
C TRP A 224 3.80 2.42 -15.02
N SER A 225 2.58 2.76 -15.44
CA SER A 225 2.25 2.94 -16.85
C SER A 225 3.02 4.11 -17.46
N VAL A 226 3.17 5.24 -16.76
CA VAL A 226 3.97 6.38 -17.23
C VAL A 226 5.45 6.01 -17.38
N VAL A 227 6.05 5.38 -16.37
CA VAL A 227 7.47 4.97 -16.41
C VAL A 227 7.72 3.99 -17.54
N ARG A 228 6.82 3.00 -17.72
CA ARG A 228 6.94 2.01 -18.78
C ARG A 228 6.83 2.64 -20.16
N ALA A 229 5.86 3.53 -20.37
CA ALA A 229 5.68 4.23 -21.63
C ALA A 229 6.89 5.10 -21.99
N LEU A 230 7.43 5.86 -21.04
CA LEU A 230 8.60 6.71 -21.26
C LEU A 230 9.86 5.88 -21.53
N ASN A 231 10.03 4.73 -20.87
CA ASN A 231 11.18 3.85 -21.09
C ASN A 231 11.13 3.15 -22.46
N SER A 232 9.94 2.72 -22.91
CA SER A 232 9.74 2.05 -24.19
C SER A 232 9.56 3.02 -25.37
N ASN A 233 9.15 4.26 -25.09
CA ASN A 233 8.59 5.22 -26.03
C ASN A 233 7.33 4.71 -26.75
N ILE A 234 6.59 3.80 -26.11
CA ILE A 234 5.38 3.16 -26.65
C ILE A 234 4.20 3.46 -25.73
N ILE A 235 3.06 3.79 -26.32
CA ILE A 235 1.79 3.91 -25.61
C ILE A 235 1.03 2.60 -25.78
N GLU A 236 0.88 1.87 -24.70
CA GLU A 236 0.13 0.62 -24.64
C GLU A 236 -0.44 0.39 -23.22
N ASN A 237 -1.07 -0.76 -23.02
CA ASN A 237 -1.60 -1.16 -21.74
C ASN A 237 -0.50 -1.83 -20.90
N TYR A 238 -0.01 -1.13 -19.89
CA TYR A 238 1.05 -1.54 -18.96
C TYR A 238 0.52 -2.04 -17.63
N TRP A 239 -0.67 -1.62 -17.24
CA TRP A 239 -1.35 -2.12 -16.07
C TRP A 239 -2.29 -3.26 -16.46
N SER A 240 -1.87 -4.49 -16.17
CA SER A 240 -2.69 -5.69 -16.30
C SER A 240 -3.37 -5.99 -14.97
N PRO A 241 -4.60 -5.48 -14.74
CA PRO A 241 -5.38 -5.83 -13.57
C PRO A 241 -5.64 -7.35 -13.53
N ASN A 242 -5.98 -7.87 -12.35
CA ASN A 242 -6.39 -9.27 -12.23
C ASN A 242 -7.71 -9.48 -12.96
N THR A 243 -7.65 -9.90 -14.23
CA THR A 243 -8.83 -10.06 -15.08
C THR A 243 -9.80 -11.11 -14.56
N ASN A 244 -9.34 -12.07 -13.75
CA ASN A 244 -10.22 -13.07 -13.15
C ASN A 244 -11.10 -12.42 -12.08
N GLU A 245 -10.51 -11.60 -11.22
CA GLU A 245 -11.25 -10.84 -10.21
C GLU A 245 -12.28 -9.89 -10.86
N MET A 246 -11.89 -9.16 -11.90
CA MET A 246 -12.84 -8.30 -12.62
C MET A 246 -14.00 -9.11 -13.23
N LYS A 247 -13.72 -10.31 -13.76
CA LYS A 247 -14.76 -11.21 -14.28
C LYS A 247 -15.67 -11.74 -13.19
N GLU A 248 -15.12 -12.11 -12.04
CA GLU A 248 -15.90 -12.52 -10.87
C GLU A 248 -16.85 -11.41 -10.46
N ILE A 249 -16.39 -10.16 -10.44
CA ILE A 249 -17.25 -9.02 -10.12
C ILE A 249 -18.37 -8.81 -11.16
N ILE A 250 -18.07 -8.93 -12.46
CA ILE A 250 -19.08 -8.80 -13.53
C ILE A 250 -20.11 -9.94 -13.48
N ASN A 251 -19.71 -11.12 -13.02
CA ASN A 251 -20.56 -12.31 -13.00
C ASN A 251 -21.57 -12.35 -11.84
N TYR A 252 -21.52 -11.40 -10.90
CA TYR A 252 -22.59 -11.27 -9.91
C TYR A 252 -23.90 -10.92 -10.63
N ASP A 253 -24.96 -11.67 -10.36
CA ASP A 253 -26.29 -11.48 -10.96
C ASP A 253 -27.05 -10.34 -10.27
N ILE A 254 -26.51 -9.13 -10.38
CA ILE A 254 -27.05 -7.92 -9.74
C ILE A 254 -27.79 -7.09 -10.78
N VAL A 255 -29.06 -6.81 -10.48
CA VAL A 255 -29.94 -6.05 -11.37
C VAL A 255 -29.36 -4.64 -11.62
N GLY A 256 -29.17 -4.30 -12.89
CA GLY A 256 -28.71 -2.97 -13.33
C GLY A 256 -27.20 -2.77 -13.29
N PHE A 257 -26.43 -3.70 -12.71
CA PHE A 257 -24.98 -3.54 -12.54
C PHE A 257 -24.25 -3.56 -13.89
N ASN A 258 -24.60 -4.48 -14.79
CA ASN A 258 -23.96 -4.58 -16.10
C ASN A 258 -24.27 -3.36 -16.99
N GLU A 259 -25.48 -2.82 -16.92
CA GLU A 259 -25.85 -1.58 -17.61
C GLU A 259 -25.02 -0.39 -17.11
N GLU A 260 -24.83 -0.29 -15.79
CA GLU A 260 -23.98 0.72 -15.17
C GLU A 260 -22.50 0.59 -15.59
N ILE A 261 -21.95 -0.62 -15.64
CA ILE A 261 -20.59 -0.85 -16.16
C ILE A 261 -20.46 -0.37 -17.62
N LEU A 262 -21.48 -0.60 -18.46
CA LEU A 262 -21.49 -0.09 -19.84
C LEU A 262 -21.50 1.45 -19.89
N GLU A 263 -22.26 2.10 -19.01
CA GLU A 263 -22.25 3.56 -18.88
C GLU A 263 -20.84 4.08 -18.50
N LEU A 264 -20.18 3.43 -17.55
CA LEU A 264 -18.80 3.75 -17.16
C LEU A 264 -17.81 3.59 -18.34
N ILE A 265 -17.92 2.50 -19.11
CA ILE A 265 -17.10 2.24 -20.32
C ILE A 265 -17.31 3.30 -21.41
N ASN A 266 -18.51 3.87 -21.49
CA ASN A 266 -18.83 4.97 -22.39
C ASN A 266 -18.32 6.33 -21.89
N GLY A 267 -17.71 6.38 -20.72
CA GLY A 267 -17.12 7.57 -20.12
C GLY A 267 -18.10 8.36 -19.24
N ASN A 268 -19.28 7.81 -18.94
CA ASN A 268 -20.22 8.43 -18.01
C ASN A 268 -19.77 8.19 -16.56
N THR A 269 -20.39 8.93 -15.63
CA THR A 269 -20.14 8.81 -14.20
C THR A 269 -21.39 8.29 -13.51
N ILE A 270 -21.23 7.49 -12.46
CA ILE A 270 -22.33 7.02 -11.62
C ILE A 270 -22.23 7.69 -10.27
N GLU A 271 -23.35 8.18 -9.76
CA GLU A 271 -23.44 8.74 -8.41
C GLU A 271 -23.66 7.59 -7.42
N ILE A 272 -22.79 7.50 -6.43
CA ILE A 272 -22.83 6.45 -5.42
C ILE A 272 -22.13 6.91 -4.15
N GLN A 273 -22.65 6.47 -3.00
CA GLN A 273 -21.97 6.61 -1.74
C GLN A 273 -21.08 5.40 -1.51
N LEU A 274 -19.77 5.60 -1.48
CA LEU A 274 -18.85 4.51 -1.16
C LEU A 274 -18.80 4.26 0.34
N GLU A 275 -18.67 2.99 0.70
CA GLU A 275 -18.28 2.53 2.01
C GLU A 275 -16.76 2.30 2.05
N ASN A 276 -16.19 2.19 3.24
CA ASN A 276 -14.76 1.87 3.35
C ASN A 276 -14.57 0.37 3.15
N TYR A 277 -14.17 -0.05 1.95
CA TYR A 277 -13.75 -1.43 1.70
C TYR A 277 -12.30 -1.66 2.15
N GLY A 278 -12.11 -2.55 3.12
CA GLY A 278 -10.87 -2.83 3.81
C GLY A 278 -10.61 -4.30 4.11
N VAL A 279 -9.61 -4.55 4.96
CA VAL A 279 -9.13 -5.90 5.28
C VAL A 279 -10.18 -6.75 6.00
N GLU A 280 -11.03 -6.11 6.80
CA GLU A 280 -12.13 -6.79 7.49
C GLU A 280 -13.13 -7.43 6.52
N ASP A 281 -13.44 -6.74 5.43
CA ASP A 281 -14.35 -7.23 4.39
C ASP A 281 -13.80 -8.51 3.73
N ILE A 282 -12.48 -8.58 3.57
CA ILE A 282 -11.76 -9.73 3.01
C ILE A 282 -11.71 -10.89 4.02
N LEU A 283 -11.51 -10.59 5.30
CA LEU A 283 -11.42 -11.59 6.38
C LEU A 283 -12.78 -12.19 6.75
N ASN A 284 -13.85 -11.41 6.62
CA ASN A 284 -15.23 -11.85 6.85
C ASN A 284 -15.86 -12.49 5.60
N GLU A 285 -15.07 -12.67 4.54
CA GLU A 285 -15.53 -13.28 3.28
C GLU A 285 -16.79 -12.60 2.73
N LEU A 286 -16.85 -11.26 2.77
CA LEU A 286 -18.04 -10.53 2.33
C LEU A 286 -18.49 -10.96 0.92
N GLU A 287 -17.54 -11.29 0.04
CA GLU A 287 -17.78 -11.79 -1.31
C GLU A 287 -18.69 -13.02 -1.38
N ASP A 288 -18.57 -13.93 -0.41
CA ASP A 288 -19.40 -15.14 -0.31
C ASP A 288 -20.81 -14.79 0.18
N ILE A 289 -20.92 -13.75 1.03
CA ILE A 289 -22.17 -13.25 1.59
C ILE A 289 -22.93 -12.37 0.59
N LEU A 290 -22.24 -11.71 -0.37
CA LEU A 290 -22.88 -10.82 -1.35
C LEU A 290 -24.00 -11.51 -2.15
N ASN A 291 -23.85 -12.80 -2.46
CA ASN A 291 -24.88 -13.58 -3.16
C ASN A 291 -26.10 -13.90 -2.30
N GLU A 292 -25.99 -13.78 -0.98
CA GLU A 292 -27.07 -14.03 -0.02
C GLU A 292 -27.83 -12.74 0.35
N LEU A 293 -27.28 -11.57 0.00
CA LEU A 293 -27.92 -10.28 0.28
C LEU A 293 -29.04 -10.00 -0.74
N GLU A 294 -30.22 -9.67 -0.23
CA GLU A 294 -31.37 -9.28 -1.08
C GLU A 294 -31.32 -7.80 -1.52
N ASP A 295 -30.49 -6.98 -0.86
CA ASP A 295 -30.37 -5.54 -1.13
C ASP A 295 -29.33 -5.26 -2.23
N ASN A 296 -29.82 -5.22 -3.48
CA ASN A 296 -28.98 -4.94 -4.65
C ASN A 296 -28.22 -3.60 -4.56
N GLU A 297 -28.75 -2.58 -3.89
CA GLU A 297 -28.09 -1.28 -3.82
C GLU A 297 -26.87 -1.34 -2.90
N HIS A 298 -27.04 -1.93 -1.73
CA HIS A 298 -25.93 -2.12 -0.79
C HIS A 298 -24.83 -3.04 -1.36
N VAL A 299 -25.21 -4.09 -2.08
CA VAL A 299 -24.25 -4.96 -2.78
C VAL A 299 -23.43 -4.15 -3.80
N LYS A 300 -24.06 -3.24 -4.56
CA LYS A 300 -23.35 -2.33 -5.47
C LYS A 300 -22.39 -1.42 -4.75
N GLU A 301 -22.80 -0.80 -3.64
CA GLU A 301 -21.94 0.06 -2.82
C GLU A 301 -20.67 -0.68 -2.40
N ILE A 302 -20.78 -1.93 -1.94
CA ILE A 302 -19.62 -2.77 -1.56
C ILE A 302 -18.74 -3.06 -2.78
N LEU A 303 -19.31 -3.52 -3.89
CA LEU A 303 -18.56 -3.88 -5.10
C LEU A 303 -17.82 -2.67 -5.70
N TYR A 304 -18.48 -1.52 -5.78
CA TYR A 304 -17.84 -0.30 -6.28
C TYR A 304 -16.78 0.23 -5.31
N SER A 305 -16.99 0.08 -4.00
CA SER A 305 -15.96 0.42 -3.00
C SER A 305 -14.72 -0.45 -3.19
N LYS A 306 -14.90 -1.76 -3.36
CA LYS A 306 -13.82 -2.70 -3.72
C LYS A 306 -13.10 -2.28 -5.00
N MET A 307 -13.85 -1.99 -6.07
CA MET A 307 -13.26 -1.57 -7.35
C MET A 307 -12.44 -0.29 -7.24
N VAL A 308 -12.85 0.66 -6.41
CA VAL A 308 -12.09 1.88 -6.18
C VAL A 308 -10.85 1.60 -5.34
N THR A 309 -10.94 0.76 -4.30
CA THR A 309 -9.78 0.34 -3.48
C THR A 309 -8.70 -0.33 -4.32
N PHE A 310 -9.06 -1.20 -5.26
CA PHE A 310 -8.12 -1.88 -6.17
C PHE A 310 -7.74 -1.06 -7.41
N GLY A 311 -8.25 0.16 -7.53
CA GLY A 311 -7.91 1.09 -8.61
C GLY A 311 -8.59 0.80 -9.94
N TYR A 312 -9.55 -0.13 -10.01
CA TYR A 312 -10.33 -0.37 -11.24
C TYR A 312 -11.22 0.82 -11.61
N LEU A 313 -11.58 1.64 -10.62
CA LEU A 313 -12.34 2.87 -10.76
C LEU A 313 -11.67 4.00 -9.98
N THR A 314 -12.01 5.24 -10.33
CA THR A 314 -11.69 6.42 -9.52
C THR A 314 -12.97 7.00 -8.93
N TYR A 315 -12.85 7.59 -7.75
CA TYR A 315 -13.96 8.24 -7.05
C TYR A 315 -13.65 9.71 -6.75
N TYR A 316 -14.63 10.59 -6.94
CA TYR A 316 -14.54 11.99 -6.54
C TYR A 316 -15.93 12.61 -6.45
N ASN A 317 -16.20 13.30 -5.33
CA ASN A 317 -17.42 14.07 -5.11
C ASN A 317 -18.70 13.24 -5.34
N GLY A 318 -18.80 12.08 -4.68
CA GLY A 318 -19.96 11.20 -4.77
C GLY A 318 -20.09 10.43 -6.09
N LYS A 319 -19.06 10.44 -6.94
CA LYS A 319 -19.15 9.86 -8.28
C LYS A 319 -17.97 8.96 -8.62
N ILE A 320 -18.29 7.79 -9.18
CA ILE A 320 -17.33 6.87 -9.76
C ILE A 320 -17.21 7.06 -11.28
N SER A 321 -16.03 6.76 -11.82
CA SER A 321 -15.73 6.72 -13.25
C SER A 321 -14.55 5.81 -13.52
N ILE A 322 -14.41 5.31 -14.75
CA ILE A 322 -13.15 4.68 -15.17
C ILE A 322 -12.10 5.80 -15.35
N PRO A 323 -10.93 5.73 -14.70
CA PRO A 323 -9.96 6.82 -14.68
C PRO A 323 -9.41 7.16 -16.06
N ASN A 324 -9.04 6.16 -16.87
CA ASN A 324 -8.23 6.38 -18.07
C ASN A 324 -8.48 5.35 -19.19
N GLU A 325 -7.92 5.61 -20.37
CA GLU A 325 -8.09 4.76 -21.56
C GLU A 325 -7.47 3.37 -21.39
N GLU A 326 -6.42 3.24 -20.58
CA GLU A 326 -5.80 1.96 -20.25
C GLU A 326 -6.82 1.01 -19.60
N LEU A 327 -7.55 1.48 -18.58
CA LEU A 327 -8.60 0.71 -17.95
C LEU A 327 -9.84 0.51 -18.81
N ILE A 328 -10.26 1.51 -19.59
CA ILE A 328 -11.40 1.35 -20.52
C ILE A 328 -11.15 0.16 -21.45
N ARG A 329 -9.92 -0.01 -21.93
CA ARG A 329 -9.54 -1.15 -22.78
C ARG A 329 -9.56 -2.48 -22.03
N ASN A 330 -9.12 -2.50 -20.77
CA ASN A 330 -9.24 -3.69 -19.92
C ASN A 330 -10.71 -4.11 -19.78
N TRP A 331 -11.59 -3.18 -19.39
CA TRP A 331 -13.03 -3.45 -19.27
C TRP A 331 -13.67 -3.95 -20.58
N ARG A 332 -13.35 -3.32 -21.72
CA ARG A 332 -13.84 -3.76 -23.04
C ARG A 332 -13.35 -5.14 -23.48
N SER A 333 -12.29 -5.66 -22.88
CA SER A 333 -11.79 -7.01 -23.20
C SER A 333 -12.49 -8.12 -22.40
N LEU A 334 -13.28 -7.75 -21.39
CA LEU A 334 -14.00 -8.68 -20.51
C LEU A 334 -15.45 -8.92 -20.96
N LEU A 335 -16.02 -7.98 -21.71
CA LEU A 335 -17.32 -8.05 -22.37
C LEU A 335 -17.17 -8.62 -23.78
#